data_AF-D1BDE0-F1
#
_entry.id   AF-D1BDE0-F1
#
_cell.length_a   1.000
_cell.length_b   1.000
_cell.length_c   1.000
_cell.angle_alpha   90.00
_cell.angle_beta   90.00
_cell.angle_gamma   90.00
#
_symmetry.space_group_name_H-M   'P 1'
#
loop_
_entity.id
_entity.type
_entity.pdbx_description
1 polymer ?
#
loop_
_entity_poly.entity_id
_entity_poly.type
_entity_poly.pdbx_seq_one_letter_code
_entity_poly.pdbx_strand_id
1 'polypeptide(L)'
;MTPTLSSIEAKLAAGQPVTAEEVAWLAGSLRAAVGPDPDPEDDPTPEELAAEFGLGPSPSPDMLAYLAEFVRDRRAAEREGDEGGTAAQTDVR
;
A
#
# COMPACT_ATOMS: atom_id res chain seq x y z
N MET A 1 18.93 -14.78 17.33
CA MET A 1 18.59 -15.76 16.27
C MET A 1 18.18 -14.96 15.06
N THR A 2 18.60 -15.34 13.85
CA THR A 2 18.13 -14.66 12.63
C THR A 2 16.66 -15.02 12.39
N PRO A 3 15.75 -14.05 12.25
CA PRO A 3 14.35 -14.32 11.93
C PRO A 3 14.21 -14.98 10.56
N THR A 4 13.17 -15.80 10.41
CA THR A 4 12.79 -16.48 9.16
C THR A 4 11.29 -16.32 8.92
N LEU A 5 10.86 -16.43 7.65
CA LEU A 5 9.44 -16.37 7.30
C LEU A 5 8.62 -17.40 8.10
N SER A 6 9.06 -18.66 8.11
CA SER A 6 8.38 -19.74 8.83
C SER A 6 8.29 -19.51 10.35
N SER A 7 9.31 -18.88 10.95
CA SER A 7 9.24 -18.52 12.39
C SER A 7 8.24 -17.41 12.67
N ILE A 8 8.08 -16.44 11.76
CA ILE A 8 7.13 -15.33 11.92
C ILE A 8 5.70 -15.86 11.71
N GLU A 9 5.48 -16.70 10.70
CA GLU A 9 4.20 -17.37 10.45
C GLU A 9 3.77 -18.23 11.63
N ALA A 10 4.68 -18.98 12.24
CA ALA A 10 4.41 -19.78 13.43
C ALA A 10 3.97 -18.90 14.62
N LYS A 11 4.58 -17.72 14.82
CA LYS A 11 4.17 -16.77 15.86
C LYS A 11 2.77 -16.23 15.60
N LEU A 12 2.48 -15.83 14.36
CA LEU A 12 1.15 -15.35 13.97
C LEU A 12 0.07 -16.43 14.18
N ALA A 13 0.34 -17.67 13.77
CA ALA A 13 -0.56 -18.81 13.97
C ALA A 13 -0.78 -19.13 15.47
N ALA A 14 0.24 -18.91 16.30
CA ALA A 14 0.16 -19.07 17.74
C ALA A 14 -0.43 -17.86 18.48
N GLY A 15 -0.82 -16.79 17.77
CA GLY A 15 -1.30 -15.54 18.38
C GLY A 15 -0.23 -14.78 19.17
N GLN A 16 1.04 -15.06 18.91
CA GLN A 16 2.17 -14.38 19.55
C GLN A 16 2.50 -13.08 18.83
N PRO A 17 2.96 -12.05 19.56
CA PRO A 17 3.35 -10.78 18.95
C PRO A 17 4.59 -10.95 18.05
N VAL A 18 4.55 -10.29 16.90
CA VAL A 18 5.70 -10.10 16.01
C VAL A 18 6.44 -8.84 16.45
N THR A 19 7.77 -8.91 16.55
CA THR A 19 8.60 -7.79 17.01
C THR A 19 8.92 -6.82 15.87
N ALA A 20 9.32 -5.60 16.20
CA ALA A 20 9.75 -4.61 15.20
C ALA A 20 10.96 -5.09 14.37
N GLU A 21 11.87 -5.86 14.96
CA GLU A 21 13.01 -6.46 14.26
C GLU A 21 12.57 -7.47 13.20
N GLU A 22 11.58 -8.31 13.53
CA GLU A 22 11.01 -9.31 12.62
C GLU A 22 10.27 -8.64 11.44
N VAL A 23 9.54 -7.55 11.72
CA VAL A 23 8.90 -6.73 10.68
C VAL A 23 9.93 -6.08 9.77
N ALA A 24 10.99 -5.48 10.34
CA ALA A 24 12.06 -4.86 9.56
C ALA A 24 12.78 -5.88 8.67
N TRP A 25 13.03 -7.09 9.19
CA TRP A 25 13.61 -8.18 8.41
C TRP A 25 12.69 -8.63 7.26
N LEU A 26 11.38 -8.75 7.51
CA LEU A 26 10.40 -9.13 6.49
C LEU A 26 10.32 -8.07 5.38
N ALA A 27 10.23 -6.78 5.75
CA ALA A 27 10.22 -5.67 4.81
C ALA A 27 11.50 -5.62 3.95
N GLY A 28 12.67 -5.84 4.55
CA GLY A 28 13.93 -5.93 3.82
C GLY A 28 13.99 -7.13 2.87
N SER A 29 13.46 -8.28 3.30
CA SER A 29 13.42 -9.51 2.49
C SER A 29 12.47 -9.37 1.30
N LEU A 30 11.30 -8.75 1.50
CA LEU A 30 10.37 -8.40 0.43
C LEU A 30 11.03 -7.44 -0.55
N ARG A 31 11.65 -6.36 -0.06
CA ARG A 31 12.34 -5.40 -0.93
C ARG A 31 13.42 -6.04 -1.80
N ALA A 32 14.16 -7.01 -1.26
CA ALA A 32 15.16 -7.75 -2.01
C ALA A 32 14.56 -8.70 -3.08
N ALA A 33 13.34 -9.20 -2.87
CA ALA A 33 12.68 -10.16 -3.75
C ALA A 33 11.83 -9.51 -4.85
N VAL A 34 11.08 -8.46 -4.50
CA VAL A 34 10.14 -7.77 -5.41
C VAL A 34 10.60 -6.37 -5.83
N GLY A 35 11.67 -5.84 -5.24
CA GLY A 35 12.14 -4.48 -5.50
C GLY A 35 11.68 -3.48 -4.44
N PRO A 36 12.10 -2.20 -4.53
CA PRO A 36 11.57 -1.13 -3.68
C PRO A 36 10.04 -1.08 -3.77
N ASP A 37 9.39 -0.63 -2.70
CA ASP A 37 7.98 -0.25 -2.80
C ASP A 37 7.83 0.75 -3.96
N PRO A 38 6.83 0.61 -4.83
CA PRO A 38 6.57 1.61 -5.85
C PRO A 38 6.38 2.97 -5.18
N ASP A 39 7.02 4.00 -5.71
CA ASP A 39 6.82 5.34 -5.19
C ASP A 39 5.33 5.68 -5.36
N PRO A 40 4.63 6.23 -4.35
CA PRO A 40 3.27 6.72 -4.55
C PRO A 40 3.17 7.76 -5.69
N GLU A 41 4.30 8.41 -6.05
CA GLU A 41 4.44 9.28 -7.22
C GLU A 41 4.59 8.53 -8.56
N ASP A 42 4.91 7.23 -8.55
CA ASP A 42 5.01 6.42 -9.76
C ASP A 42 3.63 6.19 -10.37
N ASP A 43 3.60 6.23 -11.71
CA ASP A 43 2.41 5.92 -12.47
C ASP A 43 1.96 4.48 -12.22
N PRO A 44 0.67 4.25 -11.92
CA PRO A 44 0.17 2.90 -11.71
C PRO A 44 0.29 2.10 -13.00
N THR A 45 0.88 0.92 -12.89
CA THR A 45 1.02 -0.03 -13.99
C THR A 45 -0.33 -0.62 -14.39
N PRO A 46 -0.49 -1.10 -15.63
CA PRO A 46 -1.71 -1.79 -16.07
C PRO A 46 -2.08 -2.98 -15.19
N GLU A 47 -1.10 -3.72 -14.68
CA GLU A 47 -1.28 -4.85 -13.77
C GLU A 47 -1.84 -4.40 -12.41
N GLU A 48 -1.34 -3.29 -11.86
CA GLU A 48 -1.85 -2.71 -10.61
C GLU A 48 -3.29 -2.22 -10.78
N LEU A 49 -3.59 -1.52 -11.88
CA LEU A 49 -4.96 -1.10 -12.20
C LEU A 49 -5.89 -2.30 -12.39
N ALA A 50 -5.41 -3.36 -13.03
CA ALA A 50 -6.20 -4.57 -13.21
C ALA A 50 -6.51 -5.27 -11.88
N ALA A 51 -5.53 -5.34 -10.96
CA ALA A 51 -5.71 -5.92 -9.64
C ALA A 51 -6.62 -5.06 -8.76
N GLU A 52 -6.43 -3.74 -8.75
CA GLU A 52 -7.18 -2.80 -7.90
C GLU A 52 -8.67 -2.72 -8.32
N PHE A 53 -8.95 -2.66 -9.62
CA PHE A 53 -10.30 -2.50 -10.14
C PHE A 53 -10.96 -3.82 -10.59
N GLY A 54 -10.30 -4.95 -10.39
CA GLY A 54 -10.81 -6.28 -10.76
C GLY A 54 -11.09 -6.40 -12.27
N LEU A 55 -10.21 -5.84 -13.10
CA LEU A 55 -10.40 -5.80 -14.55
C LEU A 55 -10.29 -7.20 -15.15
N GLY A 56 -11.07 -7.45 -16.20
CA GLY A 56 -10.94 -8.65 -17.02
C GLY A 56 -9.59 -8.72 -17.75
N PRO A 57 -9.29 -9.82 -18.47
CA PRO A 57 -7.97 -10.11 -19.02
C PRO A 57 -7.49 -9.16 -20.14
N SER A 58 -8.32 -8.21 -20.58
CA SER A 58 -7.98 -7.27 -21.65
C SER A 58 -8.75 -5.97 -21.48
N PRO A 59 -8.39 -5.12 -20.50
CA PRO A 59 -8.94 -3.78 -20.39
C PRO A 59 -8.52 -2.93 -21.61
N SER A 60 -9.38 -2.00 -22.03
CA SER A 60 -9.04 -1.12 -23.14
C SER A 60 -7.97 -0.09 -22.73
N PRO A 61 -7.13 0.39 -23.66
CA PRO A 61 -6.13 1.42 -23.38
C PRO A 61 -6.74 2.70 -22.79
N ASP A 62 -7.91 3.13 -23.29
CA ASP A 62 -8.60 4.33 -22.80
C ASP A 62 -9.09 4.17 -21.35
N MET A 63 -9.53 2.95 -20.99
CA MET A 63 -9.93 2.63 -19.63
C MET A 63 -8.73 2.66 -18.68
N LEU A 64 -7.61 2.07 -19.09
CA LEU A 64 -6.38 2.10 -18.29
C LEU A 64 -5.88 3.54 -18.08
N ALA A 65 -5.91 4.37 -19.12
CA ALA A 65 -5.55 5.79 -19.01
C ALA A 65 -6.46 6.53 -18.03
N TYR A 66 -7.78 6.32 -18.12
CA TYR A 66 -8.73 6.93 -17.19
C TYR A 66 -8.48 6.50 -15.73
N LEU A 67 -8.26 5.21 -15.50
CA LEU A 67 -8.01 4.68 -14.15
C LEU A 67 -6.66 5.16 -13.59
N ALA A 68 -5.65 5.32 -14.44
CA ALA A 68 -4.36 5.89 -14.05
C ALA A 68 -4.52 7.33 -13.54
N GLU A 69 -5.23 8.20 -14.28
CA GLU A 69 -5.52 9.57 -13.83
C GLU A 69 -6.34 9.57 -12.53
N PHE A 70 -7.37 8.72 -12.43
CA PHE A 70 -8.18 8.61 -11.23
C PHE A 70 -7.35 8.24 -9.99
N VAL A 71 -6.41 7.29 -10.12
CA VAL A 71 -5.53 6.89 -9.03
C VAL A 71 -4.57 8.03 -8.65
N ARG A 72 -4.04 8.77 -9.63
CA ARG A 72 -3.20 9.96 -9.35
C ARG A 72 -3.97 11.02 -8.59
N ASP A 73 -5.18 11.36 -9.03
CA ASP A 73 -6.02 12.37 -8.38
C ASP A 73 -6.38 11.96 -6.95
N ARG A 74 -6.72 10.67 -6.73
CA ARG A 74 -6.99 10.14 -5.40
C ARG A 74 -5.76 10.25 -4.48
N ARG A 75 -4.58 9.83 -4.96
CA ARG A 75 -3.33 9.91 -4.19
C ARG A 75 -2.96 11.35 -3.85
N ALA A 76 -3.18 12.30 -4.77
CA ALA A 76 -2.97 13.72 -4.51
C ALA A 76 -3.93 14.24 -3.42
N ALA A 77 -5.21 13.89 -3.49
CA ALA A 77 -6.21 14.27 -2.49
C ALA A 77 -5.93 13.67 -1.09
N GLU A 78 -5.42 12.44 -1.02
CA GLU A 78 -5.03 11.80 0.25
C GLU A 78 -3.86 12.52 0.93
N ARG A 79 -2.92 13.10 0.15
CA ARG A 79 -1.84 13.92 0.71
C ARG A 79 -2.34 15.27 1.22
N GLU A 80 -3.23 15.92 0.48
CA GLU A 80 -3.82 17.20 0.91
C GLU A 80 -4.74 17.03 2.14
N GLY A 81 -5.37 15.86 2.28
CA GLY A 81 -6.23 15.52 3.41
C GLY A 81 -5.49 15.29 4.74
N ASP A 82 -4.21 14.89 4.70
CA ASP A 82 -3.39 14.65 5.89
C ASP A 82 -2.92 15.96 6.56
N GLU A 83 -2.85 17.07 5.81
CA GLU A 83 -2.48 18.39 6.35
C GLU A 83 -3.67 19.17 6.97
N GLY A 84 -4.91 18.73 6.76
CA GLY A 84 -6.14 19.44 7.19
C GLY A 84 -6.74 18.99 8.54
N GLY A 85 -6.16 18.00 9.21
CA GLY A 85 -6.76 17.30 10.35
C GLY A 85 -6.63 17.97 11.74
N THR A 86 -6.71 19.30 11.87
CA THR A 86 -6.79 19.97 13.20
C THR A 86 -7.64 21.25 13.20
N ALA A 87 -8.92 21.16 12.82
CA ALA A 87 -9.87 22.24 13.14
C ALA A 87 -11.33 21.77 13.13
N ALA A 88 -11.72 20.99 14.14
CA ALA A 88 -13.13 20.82 14.48
C ALA A 88 -13.30 20.73 16.00
N GLN A 89 -13.10 21.86 16.69
CA GLN A 89 -13.75 22.10 17.97
C GLN A 89 -14.71 23.27 17.78
N THR A 90 -15.87 22.98 17.19
CA THR A 90 -17.00 23.90 17.22
C THR A 90 -17.55 23.87 18.64
N ASP A 91 -17.13 24.88 19.41
CA ASP A 91 -17.68 25.24 20.71
C ASP A 91 -19.19 25.49 20.56
N VAL A 92 -20.00 24.58 21.08
CA VAL A 92 -21.42 24.82 21.33
C VAL A 92 -21.52 25.32 22.76
N ARG A 93 -21.81 26.61 22.92
CA ARG A 93 -22.22 27.19 24.19
C ARG A 93 -23.39 28.14 24.03
#